data_AF-A0AAD3NKC0-F1
#
_entry.id   AF-A0AAD3NKC0-F1
#
_cell.length_a   1.000
_cell.length_b   1.000
_cell.length_c   1.000
_cell.angle_alpha   90.00
_cell.angle_beta   90.00
_cell.angle_gamma   90.00
#
_symmetry.space_group_name_H-M   'P 1'
#
loop_
_entity.id
_entity.type
_entity.pdbx_description
1 polymer ?
#
loop_
_entity_poly.entity_id
_entity_poly.type
_entity_poly.pdbx_seq_one_letter_code
_entity_poly.pdbx_strand_id
1 'polypeptide(L)'
;MWGVVGKQKQKTNKKEIVSKLADEGCEGEEDIERSDRGVPQNPGAKETHQQSEKNTSEQEEKQKKRQRLKSAEEGRLEKTKEGRQEQSEREGKERMEKRRKMKEEREKKEQEEERGEEQEERERQEREERERQEQEERERQEQEEKQRQERTERRRRRREERERQEREERERQEQEERERQVQEEREQQERTERRRRRREERERQEREERERQEQEEREREKRTERRRRRREERERQEQEERERQEQERERWERTERRRRREEREKWEQEEKERWRKEKSGGERQETTERSKSEWTFVSNLKMWHLEHKKEKILKALIRTCDKEKSIEAGDDTPEMKDIRVWRQLAKKRKLLKKRQTIEDRIKHKKEKQRQRQKWTKKERERRDGKGARRWEKKGEEEDTESEESEREEEEDTERSGSVPKKSLMSNLKTWYLKQQKEKIVKAISKTCDKEVAIDAGDDTLEMKEIRVWRQQAKRKTLLKKQQELEEKIQHRFTCHHKQKSKEGGWKQ
;
A
#
# COMPACT_ATOMS: atom_id res chain seq x y z
N MET A 1 1.77 17.72 -16.13
CA MET A 1 3.15 17.20 -16.06
C MET A 1 3.35 16.23 -17.21
N TRP A 2 4.53 16.20 -17.84
CA TRP A 2 4.91 15.15 -18.79
C TRP A 2 5.56 13.97 -18.04
N GLY A 3 5.47 12.76 -18.59
CA GLY A 3 5.96 11.54 -17.92
C GLY A 3 5.91 10.30 -18.82
N VAL A 4 6.59 10.32 -19.95
CA VAL A 4 6.63 9.20 -20.93
C VAL A 4 7.76 8.23 -20.61
N VAL A 5 7.43 7.02 -20.15
CA VAL A 5 8.33 5.84 -20.11
C VAL A 5 7.50 4.58 -20.35
N GLY A 6 7.92 3.67 -21.24
CA GLY A 6 7.20 2.41 -21.47
C GLY A 6 7.49 1.67 -22.77
N LYS A 7 8.77 1.45 -23.14
CA LYS A 7 9.11 0.59 -24.30
C LYS A 7 8.90 -0.89 -23.93
N GLN A 8 8.23 -1.65 -24.79
CA GLN A 8 8.41 -3.10 -24.86
C GLN A 8 8.48 -3.55 -26.33
N LYS A 9 9.25 -4.62 -26.61
CA LYS A 9 9.83 -4.88 -27.94
C LYS A 9 9.77 -6.37 -28.29
N GLN A 10 9.13 -6.67 -29.43
CA GLN A 10 9.27 -7.85 -30.31
C GLN A 10 9.39 -9.26 -29.68
N LYS A 11 8.58 -10.18 -30.20
CA LYS A 11 9.06 -11.50 -30.67
C LYS A 11 8.06 -12.13 -31.65
N THR A 12 8.58 -12.72 -32.72
CA THR A 12 7.84 -13.53 -33.71
C THR A 12 8.32 -14.98 -33.63
N ASN A 13 7.49 -15.96 -34.04
CA ASN A 13 7.90 -17.17 -34.78
C ASN A 13 6.71 -18.09 -35.13
N LYS A 14 6.73 -18.62 -36.36
CA LYS A 14 6.40 -20.00 -36.83
C LYS A 14 5.21 -20.76 -36.19
N LYS A 15 4.33 -21.42 -36.95
CA LYS A 15 4.60 -22.28 -38.14
C LYS A 15 3.42 -22.33 -39.12
N GLU A 16 3.74 -22.49 -40.40
CA GLU A 16 2.89 -23.17 -41.39
C GLU A 16 3.60 -24.47 -41.84
N ILE A 17 2.84 -25.45 -42.33
CA ILE A 17 3.37 -26.64 -43.02
C ILE A 17 2.42 -26.94 -44.19
N VAL A 18 2.99 -27.00 -45.40
CA VAL A 18 2.33 -27.46 -46.63
C VAL A 18 3.32 -28.34 -47.38
N SER A 19 2.89 -29.49 -47.87
CA SER A 19 3.71 -30.38 -48.70
C SER A 19 2.84 -31.09 -49.74
N LYS A 20 3.20 -30.92 -51.02
CA LYS A 20 2.65 -31.66 -52.17
C LYS A 20 3.59 -32.82 -52.53
N LEU A 21 3.07 -33.85 -53.21
CA LEU A 21 3.84 -34.76 -54.08
C LEU A 21 2.94 -35.19 -55.26
N ALA A 22 3.54 -35.52 -56.40
CA ALA A 22 2.85 -35.90 -57.63
C ALA A 22 3.77 -36.66 -58.63
N ASP A 23 3.16 -37.57 -59.39
CA ASP A 23 3.36 -37.96 -60.81
C ASP A 23 4.57 -38.78 -61.38
N GLU A 24 4.19 -39.56 -62.43
CA GLU A 24 4.90 -40.05 -63.64
C GLU A 24 5.74 -41.38 -63.72
N GLY A 25 5.52 -42.17 -64.81
CA GLY A 25 6.43 -43.21 -65.34
C GLY A 25 5.90 -44.38 -66.25
N CYS A 26 6.27 -44.37 -67.56
CA CYS A 26 6.58 -45.52 -68.48
C CYS A 26 5.52 -46.29 -69.37
N GLU A 27 5.99 -46.82 -70.53
CA GLU A 27 5.30 -47.53 -71.66
C GLU A 27 6.20 -48.62 -72.35
N GLY A 28 5.72 -49.46 -73.32
CA GLY A 28 6.57 -50.20 -74.32
C GLY A 28 6.03 -51.44 -75.14
N GLU A 29 6.49 -51.58 -76.41
CA GLU A 29 6.80 -52.80 -77.27
C GLU A 29 5.72 -53.85 -77.78
N GLU A 30 5.93 -54.79 -78.76
CA GLU A 30 6.24 -54.71 -80.24
C GLU A 30 6.07 -56.08 -81.06
N ASP A 31 5.78 -56.04 -82.40
CA ASP A 31 6.04 -56.92 -83.63
C ASP A 31 5.83 -58.47 -83.87
N ILE A 32 5.67 -58.89 -85.19
CA ILE A 32 6.17 -60.12 -85.98
C ILE A 32 5.32 -60.62 -87.24
N GLU A 33 5.88 -61.40 -88.23
CA GLU A 33 5.39 -61.70 -89.64
C GLU A 33 5.27 -63.19 -90.21
N ARG A 34 4.68 -63.37 -91.45
CA ARG A 34 5.18 -64.09 -92.72
C ARG A 34 4.81 -65.54 -93.29
N SER A 35 4.39 -65.58 -94.59
CA SER A 35 4.83 -66.32 -95.86
C SER A 35 4.72 -67.84 -96.30
N ASP A 36 4.17 -68.06 -97.54
CA ASP A 36 4.66 -68.81 -98.78
C ASP A 36 4.36 -70.29 -99.27
N ARG A 37 4.86 -70.70 -100.49
CA ARG A 37 4.29 -71.65 -101.54
C ARG A 37 5.18 -72.85 -102.04
N GLY A 38 4.68 -73.77 -102.92
CA GLY A 38 5.48 -74.75 -103.74
C GLY A 38 4.78 -75.61 -104.85
N VAL A 39 5.49 -76.02 -105.95
CA VAL A 39 5.07 -76.79 -107.19
C VAL A 39 6.32 -77.24 -108.05
N PRO A 40 6.36 -77.85 -109.31
CA PRO A 40 5.42 -78.54 -110.27
C PRO A 40 6.01 -79.80 -111.08
N GLN A 41 5.40 -80.19 -112.25
CA GLN A 41 6.00 -80.63 -113.57
C GLN A 41 5.97 -82.09 -114.20
N ASN A 42 6.33 -82.19 -115.51
CA ASN A 42 6.15 -83.26 -116.56
C ASN A 42 7.03 -82.90 -117.84
N PRO A 43 6.98 -83.41 -119.13
CA PRO A 43 6.39 -84.59 -119.85
C PRO A 43 7.26 -85.26 -121.02
N GLY A 44 6.73 -86.24 -121.81
CA GLY A 44 7.14 -86.58 -123.23
C GLY A 44 7.46 -88.07 -123.61
N ALA A 45 7.79 -88.51 -124.85
CA ALA A 45 7.52 -88.09 -126.26
C ALA A 45 8.18 -89.03 -127.36
N LYS A 46 7.83 -88.87 -128.67
CA LYS A 46 8.57 -89.25 -129.95
C LYS A 46 8.78 -90.76 -130.35
N GLU A 47 9.17 -91.19 -131.60
CA GLU A 47 8.97 -90.77 -133.04
C GLU A 47 9.61 -91.78 -134.08
N THR A 48 9.53 -91.53 -135.42
CA THR A 48 10.32 -92.09 -136.60
C THR A 48 9.98 -93.46 -137.27
N HIS A 49 10.50 -93.90 -138.45
CA HIS A 49 10.68 -93.32 -139.83
C HIS A 49 11.26 -94.35 -140.90
N GLN A 50 11.09 -94.08 -142.22
CA GLN A 50 11.99 -94.39 -143.39
C GLN A 50 12.02 -95.73 -144.24
N GLN A 51 12.31 -95.55 -145.55
CA GLN A 51 13.08 -96.36 -146.57
C GLN A 51 12.48 -97.37 -147.62
N SER A 52 13.06 -97.25 -148.83
CA SER A 52 13.29 -98.23 -149.95
C SER A 52 12.21 -98.44 -151.05
N GLU A 53 12.67 -98.89 -152.24
CA GLU A 53 11.99 -98.72 -153.55
C GLU A 53 11.98 -99.96 -154.48
N LYS A 54 11.30 -99.81 -155.64
CA LYS A 54 11.44 -100.56 -156.91
C LYS A 54 11.07 -102.05 -156.94
N ASN A 55 9.80 -102.32 -157.26
CA ASN A 55 9.33 -103.54 -157.97
C ASN A 55 8.02 -103.22 -158.73
N THR A 56 8.14 -102.47 -159.82
CA THR A 56 7.07 -101.60 -160.37
C THR A 56 6.29 -102.21 -161.55
N SER A 57 5.46 -103.22 -161.27
CA SER A 57 4.26 -103.53 -162.06
C SER A 57 3.29 -104.42 -161.27
N GLU A 58 3.69 -105.63 -160.89
CA GLU A 58 2.86 -106.55 -160.09
C GLU A 58 2.56 -106.01 -158.68
N GLN A 59 3.37 -105.09 -158.16
CA GLN A 59 3.01 -104.38 -156.92
C GLN A 59 1.79 -103.48 -157.09
N GLU A 60 1.48 -102.94 -158.27
CA GLU A 60 0.37 -101.99 -158.43
C GLU A 60 -1.01 -102.66 -158.29
N GLU A 61 -1.19 -103.89 -158.77
CA GLU A 61 -2.46 -104.60 -158.57
C GLU A 61 -2.61 -105.07 -157.11
N LYS A 62 -1.52 -105.55 -156.50
CA LYS A 62 -1.48 -105.83 -155.05
C LYS A 62 -1.71 -104.55 -154.22
N GLN A 63 -1.25 -103.39 -154.68
CA GLN A 63 -1.53 -102.09 -154.06
C GLN A 63 -2.99 -101.68 -154.24
N LYS A 64 -3.60 -101.80 -155.43
CA LYS A 64 -5.03 -101.53 -155.64
C LYS A 64 -5.92 -102.41 -154.75
N LYS A 65 -5.56 -103.69 -154.58
CA LYS A 65 -6.27 -104.62 -153.69
C LYS A 65 -6.04 -104.29 -152.20
N ARG A 66 -4.84 -103.84 -151.82
CA ARG A 66 -4.54 -103.31 -150.47
C ARG A 66 -5.23 -101.96 -150.19
N GLN A 67 -5.34 -101.05 -151.16
CA GLN A 67 -6.01 -99.76 -151.03
C GLN A 67 -7.51 -99.97 -150.78
N ARG A 68 -8.16 -100.85 -151.54
CA ARG A 68 -9.58 -101.21 -151.30
C ARG A 68 -9.84 -101.80 -149.91
N LEU A 69 -8.88 -102.53 -149.33
CA LEU A 69 -8.96 -103.01 -147.95
C LEU A 69 -8.67 -101.88 -146.93
N LYS A 70 -7.64 -101.06 -147.15
CA LYS A 70 -7.33 -99.91 -146.30
C LYS A 70 -8.50 -98.94 -146.18
N SER A 71 -9.12 -98.53 -147.28
CA SER A 71 -10.27 -97.60 -147.24
C SER A 71 -11.48 -98.19 -146.49
N ALA A 72 -11.64 -99.51 -146.47
CA ALA A 72 -12.69 -100.19 -145.68
C ALA A 72 -12.34 -100.32 -144.19
N GLU A 73 -11.05 -100.36 -143.84
CA GLU A 73 -10.53 -100.42 -142.47
C GLU A 73 -10.45 -99.02 -141.83
N GLU A 74 -9.98 -98.03 -142.58
CA GLU A 74 -9.98 -96.60 -142.23
C GLU A 74 -11.42 -96.12 -142.00
N GLY A 75 -12.37 -96.45 -142.89
CA GLY A 75 -13.80 -96.16 -142.71
C GLY A 75 -14.49 -96.88 -141.54
N ARG A 76 -13.87 -97.93 -140.96
CA ARG A 76 -14.29 -98.50 -139.67
C ARG A 76 -13.65 -97.77 -138.49
N LEU A 77 -12.36 -97.46 -138.57
CA LEU A 77 -11.61 -96.77 -137.52
C LEU A 77 -12.11 -95.34 -137.29
N GLU A 78 -12.49 -94.63 -138.34
CA GLU A 78 -12.99 -93.25 -138.28
C GLU A 78 -14.33 -93.17 -137.52
N LYS A 79 -15.30 -94.03 -137.85
CA LYS A 79 -16.55 -94.17 -137.10
C LYS A 79 -16.36 -94.54 -135.63
N THR A 80 -15.31 -95.28 -135.28
CA THR A 80 -14.98 -95.57 -133.87
C THR A 80 -14.27 -94.42 -133.13
N LYS A 81 -13.79 -93.39 -133.84
CA LYS A 81 -13.24 -92.16 -133.24
C LYS A 81 -14.33 -91.13 -133.00
N GLU A 82 -15.18 -90.86 -134.00
CA GLU A 82 -16.26 -89.87 -133.94
C GLU A 82 -17.21 -90.13 -132.76
N GLY A 83 -17.74 -91.36 -132.65
CA GLY A 83 -18.63 -91.73 -131.54
C GLY A 83 -17.96 -91.66 -130.15
N ARG A 84 -16.62 -91.76 -130.09
CA ARG A 84 -15.85 -91.63 -128.84
C ARG A 84 -15.59 -90.18 -128.46
N GLN A 85 -15.48 -89.28 -129.45
CA GLN A 85 -15.45 -87.84 -129.21
C GLN A 85 -16.82 -87.30 -128.79
N GLU A 86 -17.91 -87.69 -129.47
CA GLU A 86 -19.28 -87.29 -129.07
C GLU A 86 -19.59 -87.67 -127.62
N GLN A 87 -19.26 -88.89 -127.20
CA GLN A 87 -19.48 -89.31 -125.81
C GLN A 87 -18.65 -88.47 -124.84
N SER A 88 -17.36 -88.25 -125.13
CA SER A 88 -16.49 -87.42 -124.30
C SER A 88 -16.97 -85.96 -124.17
N GLU A 89 -17.56 -85.39 -125.22
CA GLU A 89 -18.14 -84.05 -125.17
C GLU A 89 -19.42 -83.99 -124.36
N ARG A 90 -20.30 -84.99 -124.47
CA ARG A 90 -21.55 -85.05 -123.69
C ARG A 90 -21.25 -85.19 -122.20
N GLU A 91 -20.34 -86.10 -121.83
CA GLU A 91 -19.88 -86.24 -120.44
C GLU A 91 -19.17 -84.97 -119.91
N GLY A 92 -18.39 -84.28 -120.76
CA GLY A 92 -17.76 -83.01 -120.40
C GLY A 92 -18.77 -81.88 -120.14
N LYS A 93 -19.77 -81.75 -121.01
CA LYS A 93 -20.86 -80.75 -120.89
C LYS A 93 -21.71 -81.01 -119.63
N GLU A 94 -22.10 -82.27 -119.38
CA GLU A 94 -22.89 -82.64 -118.20
C GLU A 94 -22.11 -82.40 -116.89
N ARG A 95 -20.81 -82.71 -116.84
CA ARG A 95 -19.96 -82.41 -115.68
C ARG A 95 -19.82 -80.91 -115.41
N MET A 96 -19.70 -80.08 -116.46
CA MET A 96 -19.69 -78.62 -116.28
C MET A 96 -21.04 -78.09 -115.79
N GLU A 97 -22.16 -78.60 -116.30
CA GLU A 97 -23.49 -78.14 -115.88
C GLU A 97 -23.79 -78.53 -114.42
N LYS A 98 -23.46 -79.76 -114.01
CA LYS A 98 -23.55 -80.20 -112.60
C LYS A 98 -22.67 -79.36 -111.68
N ARG A 99 -21.43 -79.07 -112.09
CA ARG A 99 -20.49 -78.23 -111.33
C ARG A 99 -20.95 -76.77 -111.23
N ARG A 100 -21.65 -76.25 -112.26
CA ARG A 100 -22.25 -74.91 -112.24
C ARG A 100 -23.44 -74.86 -111.27
N LYS A 101 -24.38 -75.81 -111.37
CA LYS A 101 -25.55 -75.90 -110.48
C LYS A 101 -25.14 -76.01 -109.01
N MET A 102 -24.19 -76.88 -108.69
CA MET A 102 -23.63 -77.02 -107.33
C MET A 102 -22.95 -75.74 -106.81
N LYS A 103 -22.44 -74.86 -107.69
CA LYS A 103 -21.85 -73.58 -107.29
C LYS A 103 -22.93 -72.51 -107.08
N GLU A 104 -23.89 -72.39 -107.97
CA GLU A 104 -25.03 -71.47 -107.84
C GLU A 104 -25.93 -71.83 -106.62
N GLU A 105 -26.06 -73.12 -106.28
CA GLU A 105 -26.78 -73.59 -105.10
C GLU A 105 -26.01 -73.28 -103.79
N ARG A 106 -24.68 -73.39 -103.81
CA ARG A 106 -23.84 -73.03 -102.65
C ARG A 106 -23.77 -71.53 -102.43
N GLU A 107 -23.60 -70.73 -103.48
CA GLU A 107 -23.58 -69.25 -103.40
C GLU A 107 -24.92 -68.69 -102.92
N LYS A 108 -26.05 -69.33 -103.27
CA LYS A 108 -27.36 -68.99 -102.70
C LYS A 108 -27.44 -69.28 -101.21
N LYS A 109 -26.95 -70.44 -100.76
CA LYS A 109 -27.02 -70.83 -99.35
C LYS A 109 -26.11 -69.96 -98.48
N GLU A 110 -24.92 -69.63 -98.97
CA GLU A 110 -24.01 -68.68 -98.32
C GLU A 110 -24.65 -67.27 -98.23
N GLN A 111 -25.36 -66.79 -99.27
CA GLN A 111 -26.13 -65.53 -99.21
C GLN A 111 -27.39 -65.56 -98.34
N GLU A 112 -27.98 -66.73 -98.11
CA GLU A 112 -29.16 -66.88 -97.24
C GLU A 112 -28.74 -66.96 -95.76
N GLU A 113 -27.60 -67.59 -95.47
CA GLU A 113 -26.98 -67.61 -94.15
C GLU A 113 -26.43 -66.22 -93.75
N GLU A 114 -25.69 -65.55 -94.64
CA GLU A 114 -25.16 -64.18 -94.41
C GLU A 114 -26.27 -63.16 -94.11
N ARG A 115 -27.43 -63.27 -94.78
CA ARG A 115 -28.62 -62.43 -94.50
C ARG A 115 -29.34 -62.81 -93.22
N GLY A 116 -29.34 -64.08 -92.84
CA GLY A 116 -29.88 -64.53 -91.56
C GLY A 116 -29.08 -63.93 -90.40
N GLU A 117 -27.74 -64.05 -90.46
CA GLU A 117 -26.84 -63.51 -89.46
C GLU A 117 -26.92 -61.97 -89.37
N GLU A 118 -26.96 -61.25 -90.51
CA GLU A 118 -27.10 -59.78 -90.48
C GLU A 118 -28.45 -59.32 -89.89
N GLN A 119 -29.54 -60.06 -90.11
CA GLN A 119 -30.84 -59.75 -89.49
C GLN A 119 -30.88 -60.10 -87.99
N GLU A 120 -30.32 -61.25 -87.58
CA GLU A 120 -30.28 -61.64 -86.17
C GLU A 120 -29.36 -60.74 -85.35
N GLU A 121 -28.22 -60.31 -85.89
CA GLU A 121 -27.37 -59.32 -85.22
C GLU A 121 -28.06 -57.96 -85.09
N ARG A 122 -28.76 -57.48 -86.14
CA ARG A 122 -29.52 -56.22 -86.08
C ARG A 122 -30.65 -56.28 -85.04
N GLU A 123 -31.44 -57.36 -84.99
CA GLU A 123 -32.47 -57.53 -83.94
C GLU A 123 -31.85 -57.61 -82.54
N ARG A 124 -30.69 -58.27 -82.40
CA ARG A 124 -30.01 -58.40 -81.11
C ARG A 124 -29.42 -57.06 -80.64
N GLN A 125 -28.84 -56.27 -81.52
CA GLN A 125 -28.36 -54.92 -81.21
C GLN A 125 -29.52 -53.98 -80.85
N GLU A 126 -30.65 -54.01 -81.58
CA GLU A 126 -31.82 -53.17 -81.26
C GLU A 126 -32.44 -53.55 -79.90
N ARG A 127 -32.43 -54.84 -79.53
CA ARG A 127 -32.86 -55.29 -78.19
C ARG A 127 -31.92 -54.81 -77.09
N GLU A 128 -30.60 -54.99 -77.24
CA GLU A 128 -29.63 -54.49 -76.25
C GLU A 128 -29.68 -52.96 -76.12
N GLU A 129 -29.87 -52.21 -77.21
CA GLU A 129 -29.97 -50.74 -77.14
C GLU A 129 -31.26 -50.29 -76.43
N ARG A 130 -32.42 -50.91 -76.73
CA ARG A 130 -33.68 -50.64 -76.02
C ARG A 130 -33.58 -50.99 -74.53
N GLU A 131 -32.99 -52.13 -74.18
CA GLU A 131 -32.85 -52.56 -72.78
C GLU A 131 -31.88 -51.66 -71.99
N ARG A 132 -30.80 -51.19 -72.61
CA ARG A 132 -29.90 -50.17 -72.03
C ARG A 132 -30.59 -48.82 -71.86
N GLN A 133 -31.36 -48.35 -72.84
CA GLN A 133 -32.11 -47.09 -72.73
C GLN A 133 -33.16 -47.18 -71.61
N GLU A 134 -33.87 -48.30 -71.47
CA GLU A 134 -34.85 -48.46 -70.40
C GLU A 134 -34.18 -48.56 -69.00
N GLN A 135 -33.00 -49.19 -68.89
CA GLN A 135 -32.21 -49.15 -67.65
C GLN A 135 -31.72 -47.74 -67.32
N GLU A 136 -31.15 -47.00 -68.28
CA GLU A 136 -30.62 -45.67 -68.03
C GLU A 136 -31.74 -44.66 -67.68
N GLU A 137 -32.91 -44.77 -68.32
CA GLU A 137 -34.06 -43.95 -67.94
C GLU A 137 -34.57 -44.28 -66.52
N ARG A 138 -34.65 -45.56 -66.16
CA ARG A 138 -35.03 -46.00 -64.80
C ARG A 138 -34.03 -45.50 -63.75
N GLU A 139 -32.71 -45.61 -63.98
CA GLU A 139 -31.71 -45.07 -63.06
C GLU A 139 -31.78 -43.54 -62.96
N ARG A 140 -31.96 -42.82 -64.08
CA ARG A 140 -32.11 -41.36 -64.08
C ARG A 140 -33.36 -40.91 -63.30
N GLN A 141 -34.49 -41.60 -63.47
CA GLN A 141 -35.72 -41.31 -62.72
C GLN A 141 -35.54 -41.59 -61.22
N GLU A 142 -34.93 -42.72 -60.83
CA GLU A 142 -34.69 -43.04 -59.42
C GLU A 142 -33.68 -42.07 -58.76
N GLN A 143 -32.67 -41.61 -59.49
CA GLN A 143 -31.73 -40.58 -59.01
C GLN A 143 -32.38 -39.19 -58.90
N GLU A 144 -33.22 -38.77 -59.86
CA GLU A 144 -33.94 -37.48 -59.73
C GLU A 144 -34.93 -37.54 -58.56
N GLU A 145 -35.65 -38.65 -58.37
CA GLU A 145 -36.57 -38.77 -57.24
C GLU A 145 -35.81 -38.73 -55.90
N LYS A 146 -34.70 -39.49 -55.75
CA LYS A 146 -33.84 -39.42 -54.55
C LYS A 146 -33.33 -38.00 -54.31
N GLN A 147 -32.90 -37.26 -55.33
CA GLN A 147 -32.53 -35.84 -55.17
C GLN A 147 -33.72 -34.94 -54.80
N ARG A 148 -34.92 -35.16 -55.35
CA ARG A 148 -36.13 -34.41 -54.97
C ARG A 148 -36.53 -34.67 -53.52
N GLN A 149 -36.49 -35.93 -53.07
CA GLN A 149 -36.76 -36.30 -51.69
C GLN A 149 -35.73 -35.69 -50.74
N GLU A 150 -34.42 -35.82 -50.99
CA GLU A 150 -33.38 -35.19 -50.15
C GLU A 150 -33.54 -33.65 -50.11
N ARG A 151 -33.72 -32.99 -51.26
CA ARG A 151 -33.90 -31.52 -51.32
C ARG A 151 -35.14 -31.05 -50.58
N THR A 152 -36.25 -31.79 -50.63
CA THR A 152 -37.48 -31.43 -49.92
C THR A 152 -37.38 -31.69 -48.42
N GLU A 153 -36.80 -32.82 -48.00
CA GLU A 153 -36.59 -33.10 -46.57
C GLU A 153 -35.60 -32.11 -45.94
N ARG A 154 -34.48 -31.82 -46.63
CA ARG A 154 -33.47 -30.86 -46.18
C ARG A 154 -34.01 -29.42 -46.13
N ARG A 155 -34.95 -29.07 -47.02
CA ARG A 155 -35.72 -27.80 -46.97
C ARG A 155 -36.74 -27.78 -45.83
N ARG A 156 -37.35 -28.93 -45.49
CA ARG A 156 -38.28 -29.08 -44.37
C ARG A 156 -37.56 -28.94 -43.03
N ARG A 157 -36.51 -29.73 -42.78
CA ARG A 157 -35.69 -29.65 -41.55
C ARG A 157 -35.18 -28.22 -41.30
N ARG A 158 -34.70 -27.53 -42.35
CA ARG A 158 -34.22 -26.13 -42.26
C ARG A 158 -35.32 -25.07 -42.07
N ARG A 159 -36.61 -25.43 -42.21
CA ARG A 159 -37.74 -24.61 -41.76
C ARG A 159 -38.08 -24.90 -40.31
N GLU A 160 -38.24 -26.17 -39.95
CA GLU A 160 -38.56 -26.61 -38.58
C GLU A 160 -37.48 -26.16 -37.57
N GLU A 161 -36.21 -26.21 -37.95
CA GLU A 161 -35.08 -25.69 -37.15
C GLU A 161 -35.15 -24.17 -36.92
N ARG A 162 -35.49 -23.39 -37.96
CA ARG A 162 -35.67 -21.93 -37.85
C ARG A 162 -36.88 -21.55 -37.01
N GLU A 163 -38.01 -22.22 -37.22
CA GLU A 163 -39.23 -21.96 -36.45
C GLU A 163 -39.03 -22.34 -34.97
N ARG A 164 -38.25 -23.38 -34.68
CA ARG A 164 -37.84 -23.73 -33.32
C ARG A 164 -36.92 -22.67 -32.69
N GLN A 165 -35.91 -22.19 -33.43
CA GLN A 165 -35.04 -21.11 -32.96
C GLN A 165 -35.83 -19.81 -32.69
N GLU A 166 -36.74 -19.42 -33.57
CA GLU A 166 -37.53 -18.19 -33.41
C GLU A 166 -38.50 -18.27 -32.21
N ARG A 167 -39.04 -19.46 -31.89
CA ARG A 167 -39.81 -19.68 -30.66
C ARG A 167 -38.93 -19.61 -29.42
N GLU A 168 -37.78 -20.28 -29.43
CA GLU A 168 -36.87 -20.31 -28.27
C GLU A 168 -36.27 -18.92 -27.97
N GLU A 169 -36.00 -18.12 -29.00
CA GLU A 169 -35.54 -16.73 -28.85
C GLU A 169 -36.64 -15.82 -28.29
N ARG A 170 -37.90 -15.99 -28.71
CA ARG A 170 -39.06 -15.27 -28.14
C ARG A 170 -39.31 -15.64 -26.68
N GLU A 171 -39.27 -16.93 -26.31
CA GLU A 171 -39.42 -17.37 -24.90
C GLU A 171 -38.31 -16.80 -24.02
N ARG A 172 -37.05 -16.76 -24.51
CA ARG A 172 -35.92 -16.15 -23.79
C ARG A 172 -36.11 -14.65 -23.58
N GLN A 173 -36.54 -13.91 -24.62
CA GLN A 173 -36.82 -12.48 -24.49
C GLN A 173 -37.97 -12.20 -23.50
N GLU A 174 -39.05 -12.98 -23.54
CA GLU A 174 -40.18 -12.81 -22.62
C GLU A 174 -39.82 -13.16 -21.16
N GLN A 175 -38.96 -14.16 -20.94
CA GLN A 175 -38.40 -14.43 -19.61
C GLN A 175 -37.49 -13.30 -19.13
N GLU A 176 -36.57 -12.81 -19.97
CA GLU A 176 -35.62 -11.75 -19.58
C GLU A 176 -36.36 -10.43 -19.27
N GLU A 177 -37.39 -10.09 -20.03
CA GLU A 177 -38.22 -8.89 -19.77
C GLU A 177 -39.01 -9.01 -18.46
N ARG A 178 -39.57 -10.20 -18.17
CA ARG A 178 -40.24 -10.48 -16.88
C ARG A 178 -39.26 -10.42 -15.69
N GLU A 179 -38.06 -10.97 -15.82
CA GLU A 179 -37.03 -10.85 -14.77
C GLU A 179 -36.60 -9.39 -14.54
N ARG A 180 -36.38 -8.62 -15.63
CA ARG A 180 -36.05 -7.19 -15.55
C ARG A 180 -37.12 -6.38 -14.82
N GLN A 181 -38.40 -6.61 -15.10
CA GLN A 181 -39.52 -5.93 -14.40
C GLN A 181 -39.55 -6.26 -12.90
N VAL A 182 -39.39 -7.53 -12.51
CA VAL A 182 -39.35 -7.95 -11.09
C VAL A 182 -38.13 -7.37 -10.36
N GLN A 183 -36.99 -7.26 -11.05
CA GLN A 183 -35.77 -6.66 -10.51
C GLN A 183 -35.92 -5.14 -10.29
N GLU A 184 -36.51 -4.42 -11.26
CA GLU A 184 -36.74 -2.98 -11.16
C GLU A 184 -37.80 -2.64 -10.10
N GLU A 185 -38.89 -3.40 -9.99
CA GLU A 185 -39.90 -3.20 -8.95
C GLU A 185 -39.30 -3.41 -7.53
N ARG A 186 -38.44 -4.43 -7.36
CA ARG A 186 -37.69 -4.63 -6.11
C ARG A 186 -36.76 -3.46 -5.79
N GLU A 187 -36.01 -2.94 -6.78
CA GLU A 187 -35.18 -1.75 -6.58
C GLU A 187 -36.00 -0.52 -6.18
N GLN A 188 -37.17 -0.30 -6.78
CA GLN A 188 -38.06 0.81 -6.41
C GLN A 188 -38.61 0.64 -4.98
N GLN A 189 -38.97 -0.57 -4.56
CA GLN A 189 -39.39 -0.87 -3.19
C GLN A 189 -38.24 -0.63 -2.20
N GLU A 190 -37.03 -1.12 -2.43
CA GLU A 190 -35.90 -0.87 -1.52
C GLU A 190 -35.55 0.62 -1.44
N ARG A 191 -35.50 1.32 -2.59
CA ARG A 191 -35.22 2.77 -2.65
C ARG A 191 -36.27 3.59 -1.89
N THR A 192 -37.55 3.23 -1.98
CA THR A 192 -38.62 3.93 -1.26
C THR A 192 -38.62 3.62 0.23
N GLU A 193 -38.43 2.37 0.64
CA GLU A 193 -38.34 1.99 2.05
C GLU A 193 -37.11 2.63 2.73
N ARG A 194 -35.95 2.58 2.06
CA ARG A 194 -34.70 3.19 2.54
C ARG A 194 -34.81 4.72 2.64
N ARG A 195 -35.58 5.37 1.75
CA ARG A 195 -35.92 6.80 1.83
C ARG A 195 -36.88 7.10 2.99
N ARG A 196 -37.81 6.19 3.31
CA ARG A 196 -38.70 6.29 4.46
C ARG A 196 -37.93 6.17 5.78
N ARG A 197 -37.14 5.10 5.97
CA ARG A 197 -36.30 4.90 7.17
C ARG A 197 -35.41 6.12 7.44
N ARG A 198 -34.78 6.70 6.40
CA ARG A 198 -33.97 7.94 6.51
C ARG A 198 -34.73 9.21 6.90
N ARG A 199 -36.07 9.25 6.75
CA ARG A 199 -36.91 10.35 7.26
C ARG A 199 -37.25 10.11 8.74
N GLU A 200 -37.72 8.91 9.06
CA GLU A 200 -38.08 8.51 10.43
C GLU A 200 -36.87 8.61 11.39
N GLU A 201 -35.68 8.21 10.94
CA GLU A 201 -34.42 8.35 11.68
C GLU A 201 -34.06 9.82 11.96
N ARG A 202 -34.20 10.71 10.97
CA ARG A 202 -33.93 12.14 11.12
C ARG A 202 -34.92 12.82 12.06
N GLU A 203 -36.21 12.51 11.93
CA GLU A 203 -37.24 13.07 12.81
C GLU A 203 -37.05 12.59 14.26
N ARG A 204 -36.62 11.34 14.46
CA ARG A 204 -36.25 10.83 15.78
C ARG A 204 -35.03 11.56 16.35
N GLN A 205 -33.99 11.78 15.55
CA GLN A 205 -32.80 12.54 15.96
C GLN A 205 -33.15 13.99 16.34
N GLU A 206 -33.99 14.67 15.56
CA GLU A 206 -34.41 16.06 15.87
C GLU A 206 -35.25 16.15 17.15
N ARG A 207 -36.14 15.17 17.39
CA ARG A 207 -36.90 15.08 18.65
C ARG A 207 -35.97 14.85 19.85
N GLU A 208 -35.01 13.92 19.74
CA GLU A 208 -34.05 13.63 20.81
C GLU A 208 -33.10 14.81 21.07
N GLU A 209 -32.68 15.54 20.04
CA GLU A 209 -31.86 16.74 20.20
C GLU A 209 -32.63 17.87 20.90
N ARG A 210 -33.90 18.12 20.52
CA ARG A 210 -34.77 19.08 21.21
C ARG A 210 -34.97 18.73 22.69
N GLU A 211 -35.23 17.46 23.00
CA GLU A 211 -35.38 17.00 24.40
C GLU A 211 -34.08 17.18 25.20
N ARG A 212 -32.92 16.84 24.62
CA ARG A 212 -31.60 17.07 25.24
C ARG A 212 -31.34 18.56 25.48
N GLN A 213 -31.68 19.45 24.55
CA GLN A 213 -31.52 20.90 24.71
C GLN A 213 -32.42 21.43 25.85
N GLU A 214 -33.69 21.01 25.92
CA GLU A 214 -34.59 21.45 26.98
C GLU A 214 -34.17 20.92 28.36
N GLN A 215 -33.66 19.68 28.44
CA GLN A 215 -33.06 19.15 29.67
C GLN A 215 -31.81 19.94 30.08
N GLU A 216 -30.92 20.31 29.13
CA GLU A 216 -29.72 21.09 29.46
C GLU A 216 -30.06 22.52 29.90
N GLU A 217 -31.08 23.15 29.33
CA GLU A 217 -31.54 24.48 29.75
C GLU A 217 -32.13 24.46 31.16
N ARG A 218 -32.99 23.49 31.47
CA ARG A 218 -33.52 23.25 32.83
C ARG A 218 -32.41 22.91 33.85
N GLU A 219 -31.34 22.23 33.44
CA GLU A 219 -30.12 22.00 34.23
C GLU A 219 -29.36 23.31 34.49
N ARG A 220 -29.13 24.12 33.44
CA ARG A 220 -28.43 25.41 33.51
C ARG A 220 -29.16 26.38 34.42
N GLU A 221 -30.49 26.47 34.36
CA GLU A 221 -31.30 27.33 35.21
C GLU A 221 -31.22 26.91 36.69
N LYS A 222 -31.36 25.61 36.99
CA LYS A 222 -31.14 25.09 38.36
C LYS A 222 -29.72 25.39 38.87
N ARG A 223 -28.71 25.31 38.00
CA ARG A 223 -27.31 25.65 38.34
C ARG A 223 -27.13 27.16 38.60
N THR A 224 -27.76 28.05 37.84
CA THR A 224 -27.67 29.51 38.06
C THR A 224 -28.44 29.93 39.31
N GLU A 225 -29.63 29.40 39.56
CA GLU A 225 -30.42 29.70 40.75
C GLU A 225 -29.71 29.23 42.04
N ARG A 226 -29.20 27.99 42.05
CA ARG A 226 -28.42 27.46 43.18
C ARG A 226 -27.13 28.26 43.43
N ARG A 227 -26.52 28.81 42.37
CA ARG A 227 -25.37 29.72 42.47
C ARG A 227 -25.75 31.10 43.01
N ARG A 228 -26.94 31.61 42.66
CA ARG A 228 -27.49 32.86 43.19
C ARG A 228 -27.79 32.76 44.68
N ARG A 229 -28.55 31.74 45.11
CA ARG A 229 -28.85 31.50 46.54
C ARG A 229 -27.57 31.39 47.38
N ARG A 230 -26.56 30.64 46.91
CA ARG A 230 -25.24 30.53 47.57
C ARG A 230 -24.42 31.81 47.59
N ARG A 231 -24.73 32.80 46.76
CA ARG A 231 -24.10 34.12 46.80
C ARG A 231 -24.80 35.00 47.83
N GLU A 232 -26.13 35.06 47.80
CA GLU A 232 -26.95 35.82 48.75
C GLU A 232 -26.76 35.32 50.19
N GLU A 233 -26.63 34.00 50.39
CA GLU A 233 -26.27 33.37 51.67
C GLU A 233 -24.89 33.84 52.19
N ARG A 234 -23.89 33.93 51.31
CA ARG A 234 -22.54 34.39 51.68
C ARG A 234 -22.48 35.89 51.94
N GLU A 235 -23.19 36.69 51.17
CA GLU A 235 -23.24 38.14 51.36
C GLU A 235 -23.93 38.47 52.70
N ARG A 236 -24.93 37.69 53.14
CA ARG A 236 -25.48 37.75 54.51
C ARG A 236 -24.47 37.32 55.57
N GLN A 237 -23.76 36.20 55.39
CA GLN A 237 -22.74 35.74 56.34
C GLN A 237 -21.57 36.75 56.47
N GLU A 238 -21.13 37.37 55.38
CA GLU A 238 -20.12 38.43 55.41
C GLU A 238 -20.62 39.73 56.06
N GLN A 239 -21.92 40.04 56.01
CA GLN A 239 -22.51 41.15 56.78
C GLN A 239 -22.54 40.82 58.27
N GLU A 240 -23.05 39.65 58.66
CA GLU A 240 -23.13 39.23 60.06
C GLU A 240 -21.74 39.11 60.71
N GLU A 241 -20.73 38.61 59.99
CA GLU A 241 -19.34 38.59 60.49
C GLU A 241 -18.77 40.00 60.68
N ARG A 242 -19.09 40.96 59.81
CA ARG A 242 -18.67 42.36 59.97
C ARG A 242 -19.31 43.01 61.19
N GLU A 243 -20.62 42.83 61.38
CA GLU A 243 -21.33 43.35 62.56
C GLU A 243 -20.77 42.74 63.86
N ARG A 244 -20.49 41.43 63.88
CA ARG A 244 -19.83 40.75 65.01
C ARG A 244 -18.43 41.32 65.27
N GLN A 245 -17.61 41.53 64.23
CA GLN A 245 -16.28 42.13 64.36
C GLN A 245 -16.34 43.61 64.79
N GLU A 246 -17.37 44.37 64.41
CA GLU A 246 -17.56 45.75 64.82
C GLU A 246 -17.99 45.85 66.29
N GLN A 247 -18.92 45.00 66.74
CA GLN A 247 -19.26 44.87 68.16
C GLN A 247 -18.06 44.40 69.02
N GLU A 248 -17.22 43.50 68.50
CA GLU A 248 -15.99 43.08 69.19
C GLU A 248 -14.98 44.24 69.29
N ARG A 249 -14.82 45.03 68.23
CA ARG A 249 -13.99 46.26 68.22
C ARG A 249 -14.52 47.30 69.21
N GLU A 250 -15.82 47.52 69.28
CA GLU A 250 -16.42 48.49 70.20
C GLU A 250 -16.25 48.04 71.67
N ARG A 251 -16.42 46.74 71.96
CA ARG A 251 -16.09 46.14 73.27
C ARG A 251 -14.62 46.29 73.61
N TRP A 252 -13.71 46.01 72.66
CA TRP A 252 -12.27 46.19 72.86
C TRP A 252 -11.90 47.64 73.12
N GLU A 253 -12.42 48.59 72.33
CA GLU A 253 -12.18 50.01 72.54
C GLU A 253 -12.75 50.50 73.87
N ARG A 254 -13.91 50.00 74.30
CA ARG A 254 -14.49 50.29 75.62
C ARG A 254 -13.59 49.79 76.77
N THR A 255 -12.99 48.60 76.64
CA THR A 255 -12.01 48.09 77.62
C THR A 255 -10.66 48.82 77.58
N GLU A 256 -10.17 49.19 76.40
CA GLU A 256 -8.94 49.97 76.22
C GLU A 256 -9.11 51.41 76.74
N ARG A 257 -10.26 52.06 76.49
CA ARG A 257 -10.61 53.36 77.07
C ARG A 257 -10.65 53.31 78.60
N ARG A 258 -11.15 52.21 79.19
CA ARG A 258 -11.11 51.97 80.64
C ARG A 258 -9.67 51.82 81.14
N ARG A 259 -8.88 50.94 80.51
CA ARG A 259 -7.46 50.75 80.82
C ARG A 259 -6.67 52.07 80.78
N ARG A 260 -6.91 52.92 79.77
CA ARG A 260 -6.30 54.26 79.63
C ARG A 260 -6.81 55.32 80.61
N ARG A 261 -7.79 55.02 81.46
CA ARG A 261 -8.14 55.80 82.66
C ARG A 261 -7.37 55.27 83.85
N GLU A 262 -7.45 53.96 84.10
CA GLU A 262 -6.72 53.27 85.18
C GLU A 262 -5.18 53.47 85.08
N GLU A 263 -4.60 53.50 83.87
CA GLU A 263 -3.19 53.83 83.64
C GLU A 263 -2.86 55.32 83.83
N ARG A 264 -3.82 56.23 83.58
CA ARG A 264 -3.64 57.67 83.85
C ARG A 264 -3.77 57.99 85.33
N GLU A 265 -4.73 57.39 86.02
CA GLU A 265 -4.90 57.47 87.47
C GLU A 265 -3.65 56.94 88.19
N LYS A 266 -3.07 55.83 87.71
CA LYS A 266 -1.77 55.32 88.17
C LYS A 266 -0.62 56.26 87.85
N TRP A 267 -0.55 56.80 86.63
CA TRP A 267 0.53 57.71 86.25
C TRP A 267 0.48 59.02 87.04
N GLU A 268 -0.72 59.55 87.32
CA GLU A 268 -0.91 60.69 88.22
C GLU A 268 -0.52 60.36 89.67
N GLN A 269 -0.77 59.13 90.15
CA GLN A 269 -0.30 58.68 91.47
C GLN A 269 1.23 58.57 91.49
N GLU A 270 1.84 57.97 90.46
CA GLU A 270 3.29 57.92 90.28
C GLU A 270 3.91 59.32 90.14
N GLU A 271 3.25 60.27 89.46
CA GLU A 271 3.75 61.65 89.32
C GLU A 271 3.66 62.39 90.66
N LYS A 272 2.55 62.25 91.40
CA LYS A 272 2.40 62.77 92.77
C LYS A 272 3.42 62.13 93.74
N GLU A 273 3.84 60.88 93.49
CA GLU A 273 4.90 60.22 94.27
C GLU A 273 6.31 60.62 93.81
N ARG A 274 6.54 60.79 92.50
CA ARG A 274 7.79 61.33 91.92
C ARG A 274 8.03 62.73 92.41
N TRP A 275 7.04 63.61 92.41
CA TRP A 275 7.17 64.99 92.91
C TRP A 275 7.48 65.04 94.41
N ARG A 276 7.03 64.04 95.20
CA ARG A 276 7.47 63.84 96.59
C ARG A 276 8.93 63.35 96.67
N LYS A 277 9.33 62.40 95.82
CA LYS A 277 10.69 61.82 95.76
C LYS A 277 11.72 62.81 95.22
N GLU A 278 11.38 63.64 94.24
CA GLU A 278 12.18 64.70 93.63
C GLU A 278 12.38 65.88 94.60
N LYS A 279 11.34 66.24 95.37
CA LYS A 279 11.48 67.13 96.53
C LYS A 279 12.32 66.55 97.69
N SER A 280 12.73 65.29 97.63
CA SER A 280 13.52 64.62 98.68
C SER A 280 14.77 63.88 98.16
N GLY A 281 15.12 64.05 96.88
CA GLY A 281 16.18 63.29 96.21
C GLY A 281 16.70 64.03 94.99
N GLY A 282 17.94 64.51 95.09
CA GLY A 282 18.57 65.36 94.07
C GLY A 282 18.97 64.63 92.78
N GLU A 283 19.33 65.48 91.81
CA GLU A 283 19.84 65.24 90.45
C GLU A 283 20.34 63.83 90.09
N ARG A 284 19.95 63.35 88.90
CA ARG A 284 20.63 62.24 88.23
C ARG A 284 20.83 62.47 86.73
N GLN A 285 22.01 62.10 86.25
CA GLN A 285 22.49 62.31 84.89
C GLN A 285 22.05 61.16 83.95
N GLU A 286 21.42 61.46 82.80
CA GLU A 286 21.14 60.46 81.74
C GLU A 286 21.31 61.02 80.32
N THR A 287 22.51 60.92 79.74
CA THR A 287 22.81 61.45 78.38
C THR A 287 23.68 60.57 77.46
N THR A 288 23.85 59.26 77.71
CA THR A 288 24.73 58.39 76.87
C THR A 288 24.14 57.05 76.36
N GLU A 289 22.94 56.63 76.80
CA GLU A 289 22.37 55.32 76.41
C GLU A 289 21.85 55.25 74.95
N ARG A 290 21.49 56.41 74.37
CA ARG A 290 20.66 56.52 73.15
C ARG A 290 21.22 55.73 71.94
N SER A 291 22.52 55.78 71.69
CA SER A 291 23.16 55.19 70.51
C SER A 291 23.23 53.65 70.52
N LYS A 292 23.04 52.99 71.67
CA LYS A 292 23.07 51.52 71.75
C LYS A 292 21.77 50.88 71.27
N SER A 293 20.64 51.58 71.42
CA SER A 293 19.31 51.05 71.09
C SER A 293 19.08 50.89 69.58
N GLU A 294 19.47 51.88 68.78
CA GLU A 294 19.20 51.97 67.34
C GLU A 294 19.77 50.78 66.54
N TRP A 295 20.97 50.32 66.87
CA TRP A 295 21.60 49.15 66.23
C TRP A 295 20.84 47.84 66.49
N THR A 296 20.16 47.72 67.64
CA THR A 296 19.28 46.58 67.94
C THR A 296 17.98 46.67 67.14
N PHE A 297 17.40 47.86 67.02
CA PHE A 297 16.15 48.12 66.29
C PHE A 297 16.27 47.73 64.80
N VAL A 298 17.31 48.21 64.10
CA VAL A 298 17.57 47.89 62.69
C VAL A 298 17.81 46.39 62.48
N SER A 299 18.41 45.71 63.47
CA SER A 299 18.64 44.26 63.43
C SER A 299 17.33 43.48 63.59
N ASN A 300 16.47 43.90 64.51
CA ASN A 300 15.17 43.28 64.79
C ASN A 300 14.19 43.47 63.62
N LEU A 301 14.11 44.67 63.02
CA LEU A 301 13.30 44.92 61.82
C LEU A 301 13.71 44.00 60.64
N LYS A 302 15.02 43.79 60.46
CA LYS A 302 15.58 42.87 59.46
C LYS A 302 15.31 41.38 59.80
N MET A 303 14.85 41.03 61.00
CA MET A 303 14.35 39.70 61.37
C MET A 303 12.86 39.58 61.13
N TRP A 304 12.07 40.54 61.62
CA TRP A 304 10.61 40.60 61.44
C TRP A 304 10.19 40.48 59.96
N HIS A 305 10.89 41.18 59.05
CA HIS A 305 10.66 41.06 57.61
C HIS A 305 10.92 39.67 57.01
N LEU A 306 11.72 38.80 57.65
CA LEU A 306 11.92 37.41 57.20
C LEU A 306 10.82 36.50 57.74
N GLU A 307 10.41 36.70 58.99
CA GLU A 307 9.36 35.91 59.65
C GLU A 307 7.98 36.18 59.00
N HIS A 308 7.65 37.45 58.71
CA HIS A 308 6.47 37.83 57.89
C HIS A 308 6.55 37.29 56.43
N LYS A 309 7.75 37.16 55.85
CA LYS A 309 7.92 36.50 54.53
C LYS A 309 7.72 34.98 54.59
N LYS A 310 8.15 34.31 55.68
CA LYS A 310 7.83 32.90 55.94
C LYS A 310 6.32 32.70 56.09
N GLU A 311 5.66 33.56 56.86
CA GLU A 311 4.22 33.54 57.09
C GLU A 311 3.42 33.71 55.78
N LYS A 312 3.80 34.66 54.91
CA LYS A 312 3.20 34.84 53.58
C LYS A 312 3.33 33.59 52.70
N ILE A 313 4.44 32.84 52.79
CA ILE A 313 4.58 31.55 52.09
C ILE A 313 3.71 30.46 52.74
N LEU A 314 3.57 30.45 54.07
CA LEU A 314 2.70 29.51 54.77
C LEU A 314 1.22 29.71 54.37
N LYS A 315 0.73 30.96 54.40
CA LYS A 315 -0.61 31.34 53.92
C LYS A 315 -0.82 31.03 52.43
N ALA A 316 0.22 31.07 51.61
CA ALA A 316 0.16 30.62 50.21
C ALA A 316 0.12 29.10 50.06
N LEU A 317 0.81 28.35 50.93
CA LEU A 317 0.79 26.87 50.95
C LEU A 317 -0.57 26.32 51.38
N ILE A 318 -1.17 26.90 52.43
CA ILE A 318 -2.53 26.55 52.90
C ILE A 318 -3.53 26.70 51.74
N ARG A 319 -3.56 27.89 51.12
CA ARG A 319 -4.39 28.19 49.94
C ARG A 319 -4.13 27.31 48.70
N THR A 320 -3.00 26.59 48.63
CA THR A 320 -2.81 25.55 47.60
C THR A 320 -3.40 24.20 47.99
N CYS A 321 -3.38 23.83 49.28
CA CYS A 321 -4.04 22.62 49.79
C CYS A 321 -5.57 22.75 49.72
N ASP A 322 -6.13 23.91 50.07
CA ASP A 322 -7.58 24.17 49.96
C ASP A 322 -8.05 24.05 48.50
N LYS A 323 -7.20 24.46 47.55
CA LYS A 323 -7.44 24.34 46.11
C LYS A 323 -7.22 22.94 45.56
N GLU A 324 -6.44 22.08 46.22
CA GLU A 324 -6.34 20.66 45.88
C GLU A 324 -7.67 19.97 46.24
N LYS A 325 -8.20 20.18 47.45
CA LYS A 325 -9.54 19.70 47.86
C LYS A 325 -10.67 20.16 46.92
N SER A 326 -10.61 21.40 46.42
CA SER A 326 -11.65 21.90 45.49
C SER A 326 -11.58 21.31 44.08
N ILE A 327 -10.53 20.58 43.72
CA ILE A 327 -10.38 19.92 42.41
C ILE A 327 -10.98 18.51 42.43
N GLU A 328 -10.93 17.84 43.58
CA GLU A 328 -11.50 16.51 43.79
C GLU A 328 -13.03 16.51 43.61
N ALA A 329 -13.69 17.61 43.99
CA ALA A 329 -15.14 17.81 43.92
C ALA A 329 -15.67 18.40 42.59
N GLY A 330 -14.92 18.30 41.49
CA GLY A 330 -15.31 18.82 40.17
C GLY A 330 -15.52 17.74 39.10
N ASP A 331 -16.43 17.98 38.17
CA ASP A 331 -16.78 17.08 37.04
C ASP A 331 -15.70 17.06 35.92
N ASP A 332 -14.45 17.38 36.25
CA ASP A 332 -13.31 17.27 35.32
C ASP A 332 -13.06 15.80 34.93
N THR A 333 -12.68 15.56 33.67
CA THR A 333 -12.22 14.23 33.22
C THR A 333 -10.97 13.78 33.98
N PRO A 334 -10.72 12.46 34.13
CA PRO A 334 -9.58 11.93 34.91
C PRO A 334 -8.22 12.52 34.48
N GLU A 335 -7.97 12.61 33.18
CA GLU A 335 -6.72 13.18 32.64
C GLU A 335 -6.53 14.66 33.01
N MET A 336 -7.63 15.44 32.98
CA MET A 336 -7.60 16.85 33.36
C MET A 336 -7.42 17.04 34.87
N LYS A 337 -7.91 16.11 35.70
CA LYS A 337 -7.61 16.06 37.14
C LYS A 337 -6.11 15.84 37.36
N ASP A 338 -5.51 14.83 36.73
CA ASP A 338 -4.07 14.53 36.86
C ASP A 338 -3.17 15.70 36.44
N ILE A 339 -3.43 16.31 35.28
CA ILE A 339 -2.68 17.48 34.80
C ILE A 339 -2.80 18.66 35.80
N ARG A 340 -3.98 18.83 36.41
CA ARG A 340 -4.24 19.90 37.39
C ARG A 340 -3.56 19.62 38.73
N VAL A 341 -3.64 18.39 39.25
CA VAL A 341 -2.95 17.91 40.46
C VAL A 341 -1.44 18.06 40.31
N TRP A 342 -0.86 17.59 39.19
CA TRP A 342 0.58 17.74 38.92
C TRP A 342 1.02 19.21 38.90
N ARG A 343 0.22 20.10 38.31
CA ARG A 343 0.46 21.56 38.32
C ARG A 343 0.37 22.16 39.72
N GLN A 344 -0.48 21.67 40.63
CA GLN A 344 -0.52 22.13 42.03
C GLN A 344 0.66 21.58 42.84
N LEU A 345 0.96 20.28 42.76
CA LEU A 345 2.13 19.66 43.40
C LEU A 345 3.44 20.36 42.99
N ALA A 346 3.59 20.74 41.72
CA ALA A 346 4.73 21.52 41.24
C ALA A 346 4.82 22.94 41.86
N LYS A 347 3.69 23.59 42.15
CA LYS A 347 3.65 24.88 42.89
C LYS A 347 3.94 24.68 44.38
N LYS A 348 3.32 23.68 45.01
CA LYS A 348 3.51 23.28 46.42
C LYS A 348 4.99 22.99 46.70
N ARG A 349 5.66 22.20 45.84
CA ARG A 349 7.10 21.92 45.92
C ARG A 349 7.99 23.16 45.72
N LYS A 350 7.59 24.11 44.85
CA LYS A 350 8.29 25.41 44.70
C LYS A 350 8.14 26.30 45.94
N LEU A 351 6.95 26.35 46.54
CA LEU A 351 6.68 27.11 47.76
C LEU A 351 7.40 26.53 48.99
N LEU A 352 7.41 25.20 49.16
CA LEU A 352 8.16 24.53 50.24
C LEU A 352 9.67 24.84 50.17
N LYS A 353 10.29 24.76 48.98
CA LYS A 353 11.68 25.18 48.80
C LYS A 353 11.92 26.65 49.17
N LYS A 354 11.01 27.55 48.79
CA LYS A 354 11.10 28.97 49.20
C LYS A 354 10.98 29.13 50.72
N ARG A 355 10.08 28.40 51.39
CA ARG A 355 9.93 28.41 52.85
C ARG A 355 11.24 28.00 53.53
N GLN A 356 11.81 26.86 53.13
CA GLN A 356 13.05 26.32 53.68
C GLN A 356 14.21 27.34 53.56
N THR A 357 14.44 27.91 52.38
CA THR A 357 15.50 28.92 52.19
C THR A 357 15.30 30.22 52.99
N ILE A 358 14.10 30.50 53.50
CA ILE A 358 13.87 31.61 54.45
C ILE A 358 14.14 31.14 55.89
N GLU A 359 13.73 29.93 56.25
CA GLU A 359 14.02 29.33 57.57
C GLU A 359 15.53 29.17 57.81
N ASP A 360 16.30 28.75 56.80
CA ASP A 360 17.76 28.68 56.85
C ASP A 360 18.40 30.07 57.06
N ARG A 361 17.87 31.11 56.41
CA ARG A 361 18.33 32.50 56.58
C ARG A 361 17.97 33.08 57.94
N ILE A 362 16.83 32.70 58.51
CA ILE A 362 16.43 33.04 59.88
C ILE A 362 17.38 32.35 60.87
N LYS A 363 17.64 31.04 60.70
CA LYS A 363 18.57 30.26 61.54
C LYS A 363 19.98 30.85 61.51
N HIS A 364 20.53 31.12 60.32
CA HIS A 364 21.85 31.73 60.16
C HIS A 364 21.94 33.12 60.81
N LYS A 365 20.90 33.96 60.71
CA LYS A 365 20.88 35.26 61.41
C LYS A 365 20.82 35.11 62.94
N LYS A 366 19.95 34.24 63.47
CA LYS A 366 19.86 34.00 64.92
C LYS A 366 21.17 33.43 65.46
N GLU A 367 21.88 32.60 64.70
CA GLU A 367 23.21 32.14 65.10
C GLU A 367 24.28 33.24 65.01
N LYS A 368 24.28 34.08 63.98
CA LYS A 368 25.18 35.26 63.91
C LYS A 368 24.92 36.26 65.04
N GLN A 369 23.68 36.37 65.52
CA GLN A 369 23.31 37.16 66.70
C GLN A 369 23.84 36.52 68.00
N ARG A 370 23.70 35.20 68.17
CA ARG A 370 24.31 34.45 69.29
C ARG A 370 25.83 34.55 69.31
N GLN A 371 26.48 34.46 68.16
CA GLN A 371 27.93 34.64 68.04
C GLN A 371 28.35 36.06 68.45
N ARG A 372 27.59 37.09 68.05
CA ARG A 372 27.82 38.47 68.52
C ARG A 372 27.64 38.59 70.04
N GLN A 373 26.59 38.01 70.62
CA GLN A 373 26.37 38.01 72.07
C GLN A 373 27.47 37.27 72.84
N LYS A 374 27.95 36.13 72.32
CA LYS A 374 29.12 35.42 72.87
C LYS A 374 30.40 36.26 72.78
N TRP A 375 30.60 36.97 71.66
CA TRP A 375 31.75 37.84 71.46
C TRP A 375 31.72 39.04 72.42
N THR A 376 30.60 39.75 72.55
CA THR A 376 30.49 40.87 73.51
C THR A 376 30.55 40.41 74.97
N LYS A 377 30.08 39.20 75.31
CA LYS A 377 30.29 38.60 76.64
C LYS A 377 31.78 38.33 76.88
N LYS A 378 32.47 37.69 75.94
CA LYS A 378 33.92 37.41 76.03
C LYS A 378 34.78 38.67 75.99
N GLU A 379 34.30 39.73 75.34
CA GLU A 379 34.96 41.04 75.35
C GLU A 379 34.81 41.73 76.71
N ARG A 380 33.61 41.69 77.32
CA ARG A 380 33.39 42.15 78.69
C ARG A 380 34.26 41.36 79.69
N GLU A 381 34.21 40.03 79.65
CA GLU A 381 35.06 39.14 80.47
C GLU A 381 36.57 39.44 80.31
N ARG A 382 37.01 39.88 79.12
CA ARG A 382 38.39 40.31 78.88
C ARG A 382 38.71 41.69 79.45
N ARG A 383 37.77 42.64 79.40
CA ARG A 383 37.94 43.97 80.04
C ARG A 383 37.99 43.82 81.54
N ASP A 384 37.03 43.10 82.12
CA ASP A 384 36.90 42.87 83.55
C ASP A 384 38.11 42.05 84.08
N GLY A 385 38.47 40.96 83.38
CA GLY A 385 39.58 40.08 83.75
C GLY A 385 40.99 40.64 83.52
N LYS A 386 41.20 41.53 82.53
CA LYS A 386 42.44 42.31 82.44
C LYS A 386 42.43 43.51 83.39
N GLY A 387 41.27 44.06 83.72
CA GLY A 387 41.10 45.07 84.76
C GLY A 387 41.65 44.56 86.09
N ALA A 388 41.09 43.48 86.62
CA ALA A 388 41.53 42.87 87.87
C ALA A 388 43.07 42.72 87.97
N ARG A 389 43.70 42.07 86.98
CA ARG A 389 45.15 41.80 87.00
C ARG A 389 46.03 43.02 86.70
N ARG A 390 45.56 44.04 85.98
CA ARG A 390 46.34 45.27 85.75
C ARG A 390 46.27 46.21 86.96
N TRP A 391 45.22 46.14 87.78
CA TRP A 391 45.14 46.92 89.01
C TRP A 391 45.96 46.32 90.17
N GLU A 392 46.21 45.01 90.18
CA GLU A 392 47.18 44.42 91.12
C GLU A 392 48.64 44.73 90.75
N LYS A 393 49.06 44.59 89.48
CA LYS A 393 50.48 44.82 89.11
C LYS A 393 50.86 46.29 88.91
N LYS A 394 49.90 47.20 88.71
CA LYS A 394 50.14 48.66 88.62
C LYS A 394 50.13 49.35 89.99
N GLY A 395 50.56 48.62 91.03
CA GLY A 395 50.89 49.16 92.36
C GLY A 395 52.39 49.14 92.68
N GLU A 396 53.22 48.47 91.86
CA GLU A 396 54.67 48.28 92.11
C GLU A 396 55.57 48.62 90.90
N GLU A 397 54.99 48.90 89.72
CA GLU A 397 55.70 49.25 88.48
C GLU A 397 55.11 50.51 87.83
N GLU A 398 55.18 51.63 88.56
CA GLU A 398 55.09 52.99 88.00
C GLU A 398 56.32 53.81 88.40
N ASP A 399 57.48 53.35 87.94
CA ASP A 399 58.66 54.18 87.71
C ASP A 399 59.48 53.57 86.56
N THR A 400 60.09 54.41 85.73
CA THR A 400 60.84 54.11 84.49
C THR A 400 60.04 53.61 83.25
N GLU A 401 60.64 53.79 82.08
CA GLU A 401 60.21 53.32 80.75
C GLU A 401 58.86 53.87 80.19
N SER A 402 58.78 55.21 80.15
CA SER A 402 58.24 55.87 78.95
C SER A 402 59.31 55.88 77.82
N GLU A 403 58.91 56.21 76.60
CA GLU A 403 59.78 56.63 75.47
C GLU A 403 60.57 55.55 74.67
N GLU A 404 59.96 54.43 74.23
CA GLU A 404 60.38 53.81 72.94
C GLU A 404 59.33 52.85 72.29
N SER A 405 58.34 53.38 71.56
CA SER A 405 57.57 52.58 70.57
C SER A 405 56.81 53.38 69.49
N GLU A 406 57.33 54.53 69.04
CA GLU A 406 56.76 55.29 67.90
C GLU A 406 57.58 55.09 66.61
N ARG A 407 57.68 53.83 66.14
CA ARG A 407 58.21 53.49 64.80
C ARG A 407 57.75 52.11 64.34
N GLU A 408 57.80 51.91 63.02
CA GLU A 408 57.65 50.62 62.31
C GLU A 408 56.29 49.90 62.46
N GLU A 409 55.31 50.28 61.62
CA GLU A 409 54.48 49.34 60.82
C GLU A 409 53.62 50.10 59.76
N GLU A 410 54.23 50.98 58.95
CA GLU A 410 53.55 51.73 57.86
C GLU A 410 54.14 51.42 56.46
N GLU A 411 54.52 50.16 56.19
CA GLU A 411 55.14 49.81 54.90
C GLU A 411 54.82 48.37 54.43
N ASP A 412 53.58 48.10 53.97
CA ASP A 412 53.28 46.90 53.14
C ASP A 412 51.98 46.99 52.28
N THR A 413 51.52 48.19 51.91
CA THR A 413 50.28 48.37 51.11
C THR A 413 50.49 48.36 49.59
N GLU A 414 51.72 48.47 49.10
CA GLU A 414 52.02 48.51 47.67
C GLU A 414 52.32 47.11 47.09
N ARG A 415 52.06 46.93 45.78
CA ARG A 415 52.40 45.74 44.98
C ARG A 415 51.47 44.50 45.03
N SER A 416 50.21 44.62 45.44
CA SER A 416 49.17 43.65 44.97
C SER A 416 48.56 44.08 43.63
N GLY A 417 49.33 43.94 42.54
CA GLY A 417 48.90 44.25 41.18
C GLY A 417 47.66 43.43 40.77
N SER A 418 46.47 44.02 40.93
CA SER A 418 45.18 43.31 40.84
C SER A 418 44.78 42.99 39.40
N VAL A 419 45.43 41.99 38.81
CA VAL A 419 45.04 41.35 37.54
C VAL A 419 43.53 41.08 37.57
N PRO A 420 42.74 41.57 36.59
CA PRO A 420 41.29 41.67 36.73
C PRO A 420 40.61 40.30 36.78
N LYS A 421 40.35 39.82 38.01
CA LYS A 421 39.68 38.55 38.39
C LYS A 421 38.33 38.31 37.69
N LYS A 422 37.75 39.34 37.07
CA LYS A 422 36.60 39.30 36.15
C LYS A 422 36.80 38.34 34.96
N SER A 423 38.03 38.25 34.41
CA SER A 423 38.35 37.41 33.24
C SER A 423 38.23 35.90 33.52
N LEU A 424 38.92 35.40 34.55
CA LEU A 424 38.88 33.98 34.94
C LEU A 424 37.44 33.52 35.26
N MET A 425 36.64 34.41 35.85
CA MET A 425 35.23 34.17 36.20
C MET A 425 34.26 34.20 35.01
N SER A 426 34.66 34.66 33.82
CA SER A 426 33.87 34.50 32.59
C SER A 426 34.10 33.12 31.98
N ASN A 427 35.37 32.73 31.85
CA ASN A 427 35.83 31.45 31.29
C ASN A 427 35.32 30.24 32.10
N LEU A 428 35.44 30.28 33.43
CA LEU A 428 34.96 29.21 34.32
C LEU A 428 33.45 28.95 34.16
N LYS A 429 32.66 30.01 33.95
CA LYS A 429 31.21 29.89 33.71
C LYS A 429 30.89 29.30 32.34
N THR A 430 31.68 29.62 31.32
CA THR A 430 31.53 29.02 29.98
C THR A 430 31.95 27.54 29.97
N TRP A 431 33.03 27.18 30.69
CA TRP A 431 33.44 25.79 30.90
C TRP A 431 32.35 24.98 31.62
N TYR A 432 31.79 25.51 32.71
CA TYR A 432 30.68 24.87 33.43
C TYR A 432 29.44 24.65 32.54
N LEU A 433 29.11 25.60 31.66
CA LEU A 433 28.00 25.44 30.70
C LEU A 433 28.30 24.35 29.65
N LYS A 434 29.54 24.23 29.14
CA LYS A 434 29.95 23.11 28.28
C LYS A 434 29.81 21.77 29.01
N GLN A 435 30.27 21.67 30.25
CA GLN A 435 30.12 20.47 31.09
C GLN A 435 28.66 20.11 31.38
N GLN A 436 27.76 21.09 31.52
CA GLN A 436 26.32 20.83 31.62
C GLN A 436 25.73 20.34 30.28
N LYS A 437 26.19 20.87 29.13
CA LYS A 437 25.78 20.39 27.80
C LYS A 437 26.17 18.92 27.60
N GLU A 438 27.42 18.54 27.87
CA GLU A 438 27.88 17.14 27.76
C GLU A 438 27.06 16.17 28.60
N LYS A 439 26.68 16.57 29.83
CA LYS A 439 25.85 15.75 30.72
C LYS A 439 24.43 15.59 30.21
N ILE A 440 23.88 16.57 29.48
CA ILE A 440 22.59 16.44 28.79
C ILE A 440 22.71 15.55 27.54
N VAL A 441 23.75 15.71 26.72
CA VAL A 441 23.99 14.85 25.55
C VAL A 441 24.12 13.38 25.97
N LYS A 442 24.96 13.08 26.98
CA LYS A 442 25.07 11.72 27.55
C LYS A 442 23.77 11.19 28.17
N ALA A 443 22.86 12.06 28.59
CA ALA A 443 21.52 11.66 29.04
C ALA A 443 20.55 11.39 27.88
N ILE A 444 20.71 12.07 26.74
CA ILE A 444 19.92 11.84 25.51
C ILE A 444 20.31 10.49 24.89
N SER A 445 21.61 10.18 24.76
CA SER A 445 22.07 8.85 24.30
C SER A 445 21.45 7.75 25.16
N LYS A 446 21.57 7.85 26.49
CA LYS A 446 20.96 6.94 27.47
C LYS A 446 19.43 6.91 27.49
N THR A 447 18.74 7.74 26.72
CA THR A 447 17.31 7.56 26.40
C THR A 447 17.09 6.82 25.09
N CYS A 448 17.90 7.05 24.05
CA CYS A 448 17.86 6.28 22.80
C CYS A 448 18.21 4.80 23.04
N ASP A 449 19.27 4.52 23.81
CA ASP A 449 19.68 3.16 24.19
C ASP A 449 18.54 2.40 24.91
N LYS A 450 17.66 3.15 25.60
CA LYS A 450 16.49 2.65 26.32
C LYS A 450 15.18 2.79 25.55
N GLU A 451 15.20 3.30 24.33
CA GLU A 451 14.10 3.19 23.36
C GLU A 451 14.28 1.85 22.63
N VAL A 452 15.47 1.55 22.11
CA VAL A 452 15.83 0.26 21.49
C VAL A 452 15.61 -0.94 22.42
N ALA A 453 15.91 -0.81 23.71
CA ALA A 453 15.73 -1.90 24.68
C ALA A 453 14.26 -2.18 25.07
N ILE A 454 13.27 -1.42 24.57
CA ILE A 454 11.84 -1.66 24.85
C ILE A 454 11.22 -2.65 23.87
N ASP A 455 11.71 -2.69 22.63
CA ASP A 455 11.16 -3.56 21.59
C ASP A 455 11.39 -5.05 21.91
N ALA A 456 12.50 -5.36 22.60
CA ALA A 456 12.98 -6.71 22.93
C ALA A 456 12.34 -7.38 24.18
N GLY A 457 11.28 -6.82 24.77
CA GLY A 457 10.57 -7.43 25.92
C GLY A 457 9.16 -7.91 25.58
N ASP A 458 8.64 -8.87 26.35
CA ASP A 458 7.28 -9.43 26.20
C ASP A 458 6.16 -8.51 26.77
N ASP A 459 6.34 -7.19 26.63
CA ASP A 459 5.31 -6.21 26.96
C ASP A 459 4.20 -6.19 25.91
N THR A 460 2.95 -5.99 26.35
CA THR A 460 1.82 -5.73 25.44
C THR A 460 2.06 -4.46 24.61
N LEU A 461 1.47 -4.39 23.41
CA LEU A 461 1.64 -3.27 22.48
C LEU A 461 1.32 -1.92 23.15
N GLU A 462 0.22 -1.83 23.91
CA GLU A 462 -0.16 -0.63 24.67
C GLU A 462 0.92 -0.22 25.69
N MET A 463 1.52 -1.19 26.42
CA MET A 463 2.60 -0.91 27.37
C MET A 463 3.89 -0.45 26.65
N LYS A 464 4.18 -1.00 25.47
CA LYS A 464 5.29 -0.51 24.61
C LYS A 464 5.04 0.92 24.17
N GLU A 465 3.86 1.24 23.62
CA GLU A 465 3.49 2.60 23.20
C GLU A 465 3.56 3.63 24.34
N ILE A 466 2.95 3.33 25.49
CA ILE A 466 2.98 4.20 26.68
C ILE A 466 4.43 4.43 27.13
N ARG A 467 5.29 3.42 27.07
CA ARG A 467 6.69 3.51 27.47
C ARG A 467 7.51 4.32 26.45
N VAL A 468 7.31 4.10 25.15
CA VAL A 468 7.92 4.88 24.06
C VAL A 468 7.53 6.36 24.17
N TRP A 469 6.23 6.67 24.32
CA TRP A 469 5.75 8.06 24.48
C TRP A 469 6.36 8.76 25.70
N ARG A 470 6.49 8.03 26.83
CA ARG A 470 7.19 8.51 28.03
C ARG A 470 8.69 8.74 27.83
N GLN A 471 9.36 8.03 26.92
CA GLN A 471 10.78 8.28 26.58
C GLN A 471 10.92 9.45 25.60
N GLN A 472 10.12 9.48 24.53
CA GLN A 472 10.06 10.60 23.57
C GLN A 472 9.79 11.93 24.27
N ALA A 473 8.86 11.96 25.24
CA ALA A 473 8.58 13.14 26.06
C ALA A 473 9.82 13.59 26.86
N LYS A 474 10.55 12.67 27.51
CA LYS A 474 11.81 13.00 28.21
C LYS A 474 12.86 13.54 27.23
N ARG A 475 13.08 12.84 26.12
CA ARG A 475 14.02 13.21 25.03
C ARG A 475 13.74 14.62 24.51
N LYS A 476 12.46 14.96 24.26
CA LYS A 476 12.01 16.32 23.88
C LYS A 476 12.34 17.38 24.95
N THR A 477 12.19 17.07 26.25
CA THR A 477 12.61 18.00 27.33
C THR A 477 14.12 18.11 27.52
N LEU A 478 14.91 17.10 27.13
CA LEU A 478 16.37 17.15 27.17
C LEU A 478 16.92 17.96 26.00
N LEU A 479 16.40 17.73 24.77
CA LEU A 479 16.73 18.51 23.58
C LEU A 479 16.46 20.01 23.77
N LYS A 480 15.29 20.38 24.34
CA LYS A 480 15.02 21.80 24.66
C LYS A 480 16.03 22.38 25.66
N LYS A 481 16.46 21.62 26.67
CA LYS A 481 17.50 22.08 27.61
C LYS A 481 18.88 22.18 26.95
N GLN A 482 19.18 21.34 25.97
CA GLN A 482 20.40 21.45 25.17
C GLN A 482 20.39 22.76 24.36
N GLN A 483 19.32 23.04 23.62
CA GLN A 483 19.14 24.30 22.88
C GLN A 483 19.26 25.50 23.83
N GLU A 484 18.56 25.47 24.96
CA GLU A 484 18.65 26.50 26.00
C GLU A 484 20.07 26.68 26.59
N LEU A 485 20.96 25.68 26.53
CA LEU A 485 22.37 25.83 26.92
C LEU A 485 23.23 26.34 25.76
N GLU A 486 22.97 25.89 24.54
CA GLU A 486 23.65 26.34 23.32
C GLU A 486 23.41 27.84 23.09
N GLU A 487 22.16 28.31 23.19
CA GLU A 487 21.80 29.73 23.18
C GLU A 487 22.55 30.53 24.26
N LYS A 488 22.60 30.03 25.50
CA LYS A 488 23.29 30.70 26.62
C LYS A 488 24.81 30.72 26.43
N ILE A 489 25.38 29.76 25.69
CA ILE A 489 26.79 29.72 25.31
C ILE A 489 27.06 30.69 24.15
N GLN A 490 26.24 30.66 23.09
CA GLN A 490 26.33 31.58 21.95
C GLN A 490 26.17 33.05 22.37
N HIS A 491 25.16 33.37 23.18
CA HIS A 491 24.94 34.71 23.73
C HIS A 491 26.14 35.18 24.57
N ARG A 492 26.80 34.28 25.31
CA ARG A 492 28.05 34.60 26.02
C ARG A 492 29.20 34.90 25.07
N PHE A 493 29.34 34.16 23.97
CA PHE A 493 30.35 34.43 22.96
C PHE A 493 30.08 35.77 22.23
N THR A 494 28.85 36.06 21.82
CA THR A 494 28.52 37.32 21.15
C THR A 494 28.64 38.53 22.07
N CYS A 495 28.23 38.42 23.34
CA CYS A 495 28.52 39.46 24.35
C CYS A 495 30.02 39.66 24.56
N HIS A 496 30.82 38.60 24.66
CA HIS A 496 32.27 38.72 24.84
C HIS A 496 32.96 39.32 23.61
N HIS A 497 32.50 38.98 22.39
CA HIS A 497 33.00 39.56 21.15
C HIS A 497 32.64 41.04 21.04
N LYS A 498 31.40 41.42 21.36
CA LYS A 498 30.91 42.81 21.36
C LYS A 498 31.54 43.67 22.47
N GLN A 499 32.02 43.05 23.55
CA GLN A 499 32.86 43.72 24.55
C GLN A 499 34.28 43.93 24.00
N LYS A 500 34.93 42.88 23.48
CA LYS A 500 36.28 42.99 22.87
C LYS A 500 36.34 44.01 21.73
N SER A 501 35.32 44.10 20.89
CA SER A 501 35.29 45.08 19.79
C SER A 501 35.16 46.52 20.29
N LYS A 502 34.52 46.75 21.45
CA LYS A 502 34.50 48.07 22.10
C LYS A 502 35.84 48.42 22.75
N GLU A 503 36.48 47.44 23.39
CA GLU A 503 37.79 47.61 24.02
C GLU A 503 38.92 47.80 22.99
N GLY A 504 38.79 47.21 21.79
CA GLY A 504 39.74 47.41 20.68
C GLY A 504 39.58 48.73 19.92
N GLY A 505 38.38 49.34 19.92
CA GLY A 505 38.09 50.60 19.22
C GLY A 505 38.61 51.88 19.88
N TRP A 506 39.48 51.75 20.90
CA TRP A 506 40.14 52.85 21.62
C TRP A 506 41.66 52.88 21.36
N LYS A 507 42.10 52.35 20.21
CA LYS A 507 43.51 52.25 19.78
C LYS A 507 43.72 52.60 18.29
N GLN A 508 42.93 53.53 17.78
CA GLN A 508 43.19 54.29 16.56
C GLN A 508 43.14 55.77 16.91
#